data_AF-A0AAU5LRU6-F1
#
_entry.id   AF-A0AAU5LRU6-F1
#
_cell.length_a   1.000
_cell.length_b   1.000
_cell.length_c   1.000
_cell.angle_alpha   90.00
_cell.angle_beta   90.00
_cell.angle_gamma   90.00
#
_symmetry.space_group_name_H-M   'P 1'
#
loop_
_entity.id
_entity.type
_entity.pdbx_description
1 polymer ?
#
loop_
_entity_poly.entity_id
_entity_poly.type
_entity_poly.pdbx_seq_one_letter_code
_entity_poly.pdbx_strand_id
1 'polypeptide(L)'
;MTVVLGVGLRSGTPYDELRALVDSALASLEVATVGQIVTVDTKVDEPALLLLAAELGVPVTSSPASVLAVQDVPTPSASVERLAGSPSVAEAAVVLAGAVLVVPKRRSANATVAVGRLVASPYPPGERDVVHRVLAERRDIRRGFVDTPIADDVLTRVLASAHRAPSVGLSQPWDFLLIKDVSTRRKIYDLAMAQRDAFAASLPEDRRNAFDGLKIEAILDTPLNIAVTCDPGRGGRHVLGRHADPRTTWFSAAIAVQNLWLAARAEGLGVGWVSFFEPGEVSAVLDLPGHVELVGYLCVGHVTSFPETPELVQSGWASRRPLSWSVHHDTWGQRGLPGAAASSITEDARMAPEVIPGGVQLVEIVVTGNPDTAALRRPEALVVSVDTVTPVEHFGIAWRPARSVDEAVEHGVELVRDLGLQGVGRIDVSFVDESAVAAGLVRGLELGGRACGVAVVKGEPGL
;
A
#
# COMPACT_ATOMS: atom_id res chain seq x y z
N MET A 1 -20.85 -18.41 5.11
CA MET A 1 -21.01 -16.99 5.51
C MET A 1 -21.66 -16.93 6.88
N THR A 2 -21.15 -16.14 7.82
CA THR A 2 -21.80 -15.97 9.13
C THR A 2 -22.94 -14.95 9.07
N VAL A 3 -24.12 -15.32 9.57
CA VAL A 3 -25.33 -14.48 9.54
C VAL A 3 -25.88 -14.19 10.93
N VAL A 4 -26.60 -13.07 11.03
CA VAL A 4 -27.43 -12.69 12.17
C VAL A 4 -28.87 -13.00 11.84
N LEU A 5 -29.53 -13.73 12.73
CA LEU A 5 -30.94 -14.08 12.59
C LEU A 5 -31.78 -13.14 13.46
N GLY A 6 -32.47 -12.19 12.84
CA GLY A 6 -33.46 -11.38 13.53
C GLY A 6 -34.77 -12.12 13.66
N VAL A 7 -35.31 -12.23 14.88
CA VAL A 7 -36.56 -12.94 15.13
C VAL A 7 -37.53 -12.04 15.90
N GLY A 8 -38.74 -11.91 15.39
CA GLY A 8 -39.88 -11.37 16.16
C GLY A 8 -40.98 -12.41 16.22
N LEU A 9 -41.52 -12.72 17.40
CA LEU A 9 -42.52 -13.76 17.58
C LEU A 9 -43.61 -13.37 18.59
N ARG A 10 -44.77 -14.01 18.48
CA ARG A 10 -45.85 -13.93 19.47
C ARG A 10 -45.60 -14.94 20.60
N SER A 11 -46.13 -14.65 21.79
CA SER A 11 -46.05 -15.59 22.90
C SER A 11 -46.75 -16.91 22.59
N GLY A 12 -46.06 -18.01 22.88
CA GLY A 12 -46.55 -19.36 22.60
C GLY A 12 -46.44 -19.78 21.13
N THR A 13 -45.62 -19.10 20.31
CA THR A 13 -45.34 -19.55 18.93
C THR A 13 -44.75 -20.97 18.97
N PRO A 14 -45.29 -21.95 18.21
CA PRO A 14 -44.74 -23.30 18.14
C PRO A 14 -43.32 -23.32 17.60
N TYR A 15 -42.47 -24.19 18.15
CA TYR A 15 -41.08 -24.34 17.71
C TYR A 15 -40.97 -24.69 16.22
N ASP A 16 -41.75 -25.67 15.76
CA ASP A 16 -41.72 -26.13 14.37
C ASP A 16 -42.11 -25.03 13.37
N GLU A 17 -43.02 -24.11 13.77
CA GLU A 17 -43.39 -22.95 12.96
C GLU A 17 -42.20 -22.00 12.80
N LEU A 18 -41.50 -21.70 13.91
CA LEU A 18 -40.32 -20.83 13.89
C LEU A 18 -39.18 -21.49 13.10
N ARG A 19 -38.89 -22.76 13.35
CA ARG A 19 -37.83 -23.53 12.66
C ARG A 19 -38.06 -23.55 11.15
N ALA A 20 -39.27 -23.87 10.69
CA ALA A 20 -39.61 -23.88 9.28
C ALA A 20 -39.47 -22.50 8.62
N LEU A 21 -39.83 -21.42 9.34
CA LEU A 21 -39.65 -20.06 8.86
C LEU A 21 -38.16 -19.70 8.71
N VAL A 22 -37.33 -20.10 9.66
CA VAL A 22 -35.87 -19.91 9.61
C VAL A 22 -35.26 -20.69 8.45
N ASP A 23 -35.64 -21.97 8.27
CA ASP A 23 -35.14 -22.80 7.17
C ASP A 23 -35.49 -22.20 5.82
N SER A 24 -36.73 -21.72 5.66
CA SER A 24 -37.15 -21.01 4.45
C SER A 24 -36.29 -19.76 4.21
N ALA A 25 -36.07 -18.95 5.24
CA ALA A 25 -35.28 -17.72 5.14
C ALA A 25 -33.81 -17.99 4.77
N LEU A 26 -33.22 -19.07 5.30
CA LEU A 26 -31.84 -19.46 5.02
C LEU A 26 -31.68 -20.20 3.69
N ALA A 27 -32.72 -20.87 3.19
CA ALA A 27 -32.67 -21.64 1.93
C ALA A 27 -32.33 -20.78 0.70
N SER A 28 -32.56 -19.47 0.75
CA SER A 28 -32.17 -18.54 -0.33
C SER A 28 -30.71 -18.08 -0.27
N LEU A 29 -29.92 -18.56 0.71
CA LEU A 29 -28.53 -18.17 0.89
C LEU A 29 -27.60 -19.36 0.58
N GLU A 30 -26.52 -19.09 -0.15
CA GLU A 30 -25.43 -20.07 -0.28
C GLU A 30 -24.71 -20.23 1.07
N VAL A 31 -24.58 -21.48 1.53
CA VAL A 31 -23.88 -21.94 2.75
C VAL A 31 -23.77 -20.86 3.85
N ALA A 32 -24.85 -20.68 4.61
CA ALA A 32 -24.92 -19.77 5.74
C ALA A 32 -24.76 -20.51 7.08
N THR A 33 -23.94 -19.95 7.98
CA THR A 33 -23.82 -20.37 9.38
C THR A 33 -24.43 -19.27 10.24
N VAL A 34 -25.41 -19.58 11.08
CA VAL A 34 -25.95 -18.60 12.02
C VAL A 34 -24.92 -18.36 13.11
N GLY A 35 -24.57 -17.10 13.38
CA GLY A 35 -23.61 -16.73 14.43
C GLY A 35 -24.28 -16.20 15.70
N GLN A 36 -25.48 -15.63 15.59
CA GLN A 36 -26.28 -15.13 16.72
C GLN A 36 -27.74 -14.93 16.32
N ILE A 37 -28.62 -14.93 17.31
CA ILE A 37 -30.04 -14.57 17.17
C ILE A 37 -30.27 -13.23 17.88
N VAL A 38 -31.01 -12.33 17.24
CA VAL A 38 -31.32 -11.00 17.79
C VAL A 38 -32.83 -10.76 17.82
N THR A 39 -33.33 -10.20 18.92
CA THR A 39 -34.78 -9.98 19.13
C THR A 39 -35.07 -8.76 20.02
N VAL A 40 -36.34 -8.53 20.33
CA VAL A 40 -36.79 -7.55 21.33
C VAL A 40 -36.71 -8.14 22.74
N ASP A 41 -36.37 -7.33 23.74
CA ASP A 41 -36.22 -7.72 25.15
C ASP A 41 -37.39 -8.53 25.72
N THR A 42 -38.62 -8.15 25.41
CA THR A 42 -39.85 -8.86 25.84
C THR A 42 -40.01 -10.27 25.25
N LYS A 43 -39.10 -10.71 24.36
CA LYS A 43 -39.16 -11.99 23.66
C LYS A 43 -37.93 -12.87 23.86
N VAL A 44 -36.94 -12.43 24.64
CA VAL A 44 -35.70 -13.17 24.86
C VAL A 44 -35.93 -14.54 25.51
N ASP A 45 -36.93 -14.64 26.39
CA ASP A 45 -37.26 -15.85 27.15
C ASP A 45 -38.35 -16.73 26.51
N GLU A 46 -38.76 -16.44 25.26
CA GLU A 46 -39.79 -17.24 24.59
C GLU A 46 -39.27 -18.67 24.32
N PRO A 47 -40.00 -19.74 24.71
CA PRO A 47 -39.51 -21.11 24.63
C PRO A 47 -39.02 -21.53 23.24
N ALA A 48 -39.74 -21.15 22.19
CA ALA A 48 -39.35 -21.48 20.81
C ALA A 48 -38.02 -20.82 20.40
N LEU A 49 -37.74 -19.61 20.90
CA LEU A 49 -36.51 -18.89 20.61
C LEU A 49 -35.31 -19.53 21.31
N LEU A 50 -35.49 -19.91 22.58
CA LEU A 50 -34.46 -20.59 23.37
C LEU A 50 -34.12 -21.97 22.80
N LEU A 51 -35.14 -22.74 22.36
CA LEU A 51 -34.94 -24.02 21.68
C LEU A 51 -34.16 -23.84 20.37
N LEU A 52 -34.53 -22.85 19.56
CA LEU A 52 -33.82 -22.54 18.31
C LEU A 52 -32.35 -22.18 18.57
N ALA A 53 -32.09 -21.34 19.57
CA ALA A 53 -30.75 -20.93 19.95
C ALA A 53 -29.89 -22.12 20.40
N ALA A 54 -30.48 -23.02 21.20
CA ALA A 54 -29.82 -24.23 21.68
C ALA A 54 -29.51 -25.20 20.53
N GLU A 55 -30.44 -25.41 19.59
CA GLU A 55 -30.23 -26.25 18.41
C GLU A 55 -29.10 -25.70 17.52
N LEU A 56 -29.08 -24.39 17.30
CA LEU A 56 -28.08 -23.73 16.47
C LEU A 56 -26.72 -23.52 17.17
N GLY A 57 -26.67 -23.66 18.50
CA GLY A 57 -25.46 -23.44 19.30
C GLY A 57 -25.01 -21.97 19.33
N VAL A 58 -25.96 -21.02 19.29
CA VAL A 58 -25.69 -19.58 19.16
C VAL A 58 -26.30 -18.76 20.29
N PRO A 59 -25.70 -17.61 20.66
CA PRO A 59 -26.28 -16.73 21.66
C PRO A 59 -27.54 -16.00 21.14
N VAL A 60 -28.43 -15.65 22.07
CA VAL A 60 -29.56 -14.74 21.84
C VAL A 60 -29.25 -13.40 22.50
N THR A 61 -29.31 -12.32 21.73
CA THR A 61 -29.15 -10.94 22.22
C THR A 61 -30.46 -10.20 22.01
N SER A 62 -30.90 -9.42 23.00
CA SER A 62 -32.12 -8.64 22.91
C SER A 62 -31.88 -7.15 23.04
N SER A 63 -32.82 -6.34 22.55
CA SER A 63 -32.77 -4.87 22.69
C SER A 63 -34.14 -4.30 22.99
N PRO A 64 -34.22 -3.15 23.70
CA PRO A 64 -35.49 -2.50 23.99
C PRO A 64 -36.22 -2.06 22.72
N ALA A 65 -37.55 -2.18 22.73
CA ALA A 65 -38.40 -1.76 21.62
C ALA A 65 -38.13 -0.31 21.17
N SER A 66 -37.86 0.60 22.11
CA SER A 66 -37.55 2.01 21.82
C SER A 66 -36.28 2.20 21.00
N VAL A 67 -35.27 1.36 21.19
CA VAL A 67 -34.01 1.38 20.42
C VAL A 67 -34.21 0.77 19.03
N LEU A 68 -35.03 -0.28 18.95
CA LEU A 68 -35.43 -0.88 17.68
C LEU A 68 -36.33 0.04 16.85
N ALA A 69 -37.13 0.90 17.49
CA ALA A 69 -38.10 1.77 16.82
C ALA A 69 -37.48 2.85 15.94
N VAL A 70 -36.25 3.27 16.24
CA VAL A 70 -35.53 4.33 15.52
C VAL A 70 -34.65 3.80 14.38
N GLN A 71 -34.59 2.49 14.17
CA GLN A 71 -33.82 1.90 13.08
C GLN A 71 -34.56 2.09 11.75
N ASP A 72 -33.83 2.50 10.71
CA ASP A 72 -34.37 2.51 9.35
C ASP A 72 -34.47 1.08 8.82
N VAL A 73 -35.68 0.66 8.48
CA VAL A 73 -36.00 -0.73 8.11
C VAL A 73 -36.79 -0.77 6.81
N PRO A 74 -36.50 -1.74 5.92
CA PRO A 74 -37.10 -1.76 4.59
C PRO A 74 -38.58 -2.15 4.59
N THR A 75 -39.08 -2.84 5.62
CA THR A 75 -40.48 -3.27 5.68
C THR A 75 -41.15 -2.94 7.03
N PRO A 76 -41.50 -1.68 7.32
CA PRO A 76 -42.19 -1.32 8.56
C PRO A 76 -43.63 -1.89 8.62
N SER A 77 -44.19 -2.05 9.83
CA SER A 77 -45.57 -2.51 10.05
C SER A 77 -46.24 -1.78 11.22
N ALA A 78 -47.26 -0.98 10.91
CA ALA A 78 -48.07 -0.26 11.91
C ALA A 78 -48.78 -1.18 12.92
N SER A 79 -49.04 -2.45 12.54
CA SER A 79 -49.62 -3.42 13.48
C SER A 79 -48.58 -3.97 14.46
N VAL A 80 -47.33 -4.14 14.03
CA VAL A 80 -46.22 -4.53 14.92
C VAL A 80 -45.86 -3.36 15.82
N GLU A 81 -45.87 -2.13 15.30
CA GLU A 81 -45.60 -0.91 16.08
C GLU A 81 -46.55 -0.76 17.27
N ARG A 82 -47.86 -0.95 17.06
CA ARG A 82 -48.85 -0.92 18.15
C ARG A 82 -48.68 -2.02 19.20
N LEU A 83 -48.19 -3.20 18.80
CA LEU A 83 -48.13 -4.39 19.67
C LEU A 83 -46.79 -4.54 20.39
N ALA A 84 -45.69 -4.22 19.71
CA ALA A 84 -44.32 -4.47 20.14
C ALA A 84 -43.52 -3.18 20.36
N GLY A 85 -44.09 -1.99 20.08
CA GLY A 85 -43.42 -0.70 20.27
C GLY A 85 -42.32 -0.38 19.24
N SER A 86 -42.21 -1.17 18.17
CA SER A 86 -41.28 -0.97 17.05
C SER A 86 -41.96 -1.35 15.72
N PRO A 87 -41.72 -0.63 14.61
CA PRO A 87 -42.33 -0.95 13.32
C PRO A 87 -41.79 -2.25 12.69
N SER A 88 -40.65 -2.78 13.14
CA SER A 88 -40.14 -4.09 12.73
C SER A 88 -39.16 -4.64 13.77
N VAL A 89 -39.50 -5.74 14.46
CA VAL A 89 -38.57 -6.35 15.44
C VAL A 89 -37.42 -7.06 14.74
N ALA A 90 -37.72 -7.97 13.82
CA ALA A 90 -36.72 -8.83 13.19
C ALA A 90 -35.68 -8.01 12.39
N GLU A 91 -36.10 -7.07 11.54
CA GLU A 91 -35.18 -6.27 10.73
C GLU A 91 -34.42 -5.25 11.57
N ALA A 92 -35.09 -4.54 12.48
CA ALA A 92 -34.43 -3.54 13.30
C ALA A 92 -33.35 -4.17 14.19
N ALA A 93 -33.62 -5.37 14.73
CA ALA A 93 -32.65 -6.07 15.55
C ALA A 93 -31.42 -6.52 14.72
N VAL A 94 -31.62 -6.94 13.46
CA VAL A 94 -30.49 -7.22 12.54
C VAL A 94 -29.68 -5.96 12.25
N VAL A 95 -30.34 -4.86 11.92
CA VAL A 95 -29.68 -3.58 11.59
C VAL A 95 -28.91 -3.05 12.80
N LEU A 96 -29.52 -3.08 13.99
CA LEU A 96 -28.89 -2.66 15.24
C LEU A 96 -27.65 -3.50 15.58
N ALA A 97 -27.64 -4.79 15.22
CA ALA A 97 -26.49 -5.67 15.37
C ALA A 97 -25.33 -5.37 14.38
N GLY A 98 -25.46 -4.31 13.56
CA GLY A 98 -24.45 -3.90 12.58
C GLY A 98 -24.39 -4.80 11.35
N ALA A 99 -25.42 -5.62 11.11
CA ALA A 99 -25.49 -6.51 9.97
C ALA A 99 -26.25 -5.86 8.81
N VAL A 100 -25.77 -6.11 7.58
CA VAL A 100 -26.46 -5.69 6.35
C VAL A 100 -27.55 -6.71 6.04
N LEU A 101 -28.81 -6.27 5.97
CA LEU A 101 -29.94 -7.14 5.62
C LEU A 101 -29.72 -7.79 4.24
N VAL A 102 -29.75 -9.13 4.22
CA VAL A 102 -29.66 -9.93 2.99
C VAL A 102 -30.96 -10.66 2.68
N VAL A 103 -31.76 -10.94 3.71
CA VAL A 103 -33.14 -11.43 3.57
C VAL A 103 -34.04 -10.49 4.38
N PRO A 104 -34.87 -9.66 3.72
CA PRO A 104 -35.91 -8.88 4.39
C PRO A 104 -36.86 -9.77 5.18
N LYS A 105 -37.66 -9.21 6.09
CA LYS A 105 -38.47 -10.05 6.98
C LYS A 105 -39.42 -10.95 6.19
N ARG A 106 -39.37 -12.25 6.48
CA ARG A 106 -40.39 -13.22 6.13
C ARG A 106 -41.31 -13.42 7.32
N ARG A 107 -42.55 -13.80 7.06
CA ARG A 107 -43.57 -13.99 8.10
C ARG A 107 -44.19 -15.37 8.02
N SER A 108 -44.47 -15.94 9.20
CA SER A 108 -45.42 -17.02 9.39
C SER A 108 -46.70 -16.47 10.03
N ALA A 109 -47.53 -17.33 10.64
CA ALA A 109 -48.73 -16.90 11.35
C ALA A 109 -48.39 -16.12 12.62
N ASN A 110 -47.33 -16.52 13.33
CA ASN A 110 -46.97 -16.03 14.65
C ASN A 110 -45.53 -15.50 14.77
N ALA A 111 -44.70 -15.66 13.74
CA ALA A 111 -43.31 -15.19 13.75
C ALA A 111 -42.93 -14.39 12.49
N THR A 112 -41.85 -13.64 12.63
CA THR A 112 -41.12 -12.95 11.58
C THR A 112 -39.63 -13.23 11.72
N VAL A 113 -38.97 -13.47 10.61
CA VAL A 113 -37.53 -13.73 10.55
C VAL A 113 -36.89 -12.87 9.48
N ALA A 114 -35.82 -12.16 9.83
CA ALA A 114 -34.95 -11.45 8.90
C ALA A 114 -33.53 -11.99 9.02
N VAL A 115 -32.75 -11.92 7.95
CA VAL A 115 -31.35 -12.39 7.96
C VAL A 115 -30.44 -11.26 7.53
N GLY A 116 -29.42 -10.99 8.34
CA GLY A 116 -28.35 -10.05 8.02
C GLY A 116 -27.00 -10.72 7.90
N ARG A 117 -26.13 -10.14 7.08
CA ARG A 117 -24.73 -10.49 6.97
C ARG A 117 -23.91 -9.56 7.86
N LEU A 118 -23.13 -10.11 8.79
CA LEU A 118 -22.12 -9.31 9.48
C LEU A 118 -21.02 -8.94 8.50
N VAL A 119 -20.66 -7.66 8.51
CA VAL A 119 -19.42 -7.18 7.90
C VAL A 119 -18.39 -7.09 9.02
N ALA A 120 -17.13 -7.40 8.72
CA ALA A 120 -16.07 -7.26 9.71
C ALA A 120 -16.05 -5.80 10.23
N SER A 121 -16.23 -5.64 11.55
CA SER A 121 -16.19 -4.32 12.16
C SER A 121 -14.76 -3.77 12.11
N PRO A 122 -14.58 -2.47 11.81
CA PRO A 122 -13.27 -1.85 11.94
C PRO A 122 -12.84 -1.82 13.41
N TYR A 123 -11.52 -1.70 13.65
CA TYR A 123 -11.01 -1.36 14.98
C TYR A 123 -11.63 -0.05 15.49
N PRO A 124 -11.72 0.16 16.81
CA PRO A 124 -12.16 1.42 17.40
C PRO A 124 -11.39 2.63 16.82
N PRO A 125 -12.02 3.82 16.71
CA PRO A 125 -11.38 5.00 16.11
C PRO A 125 -9.99 5.30 16.65
N GLY A 126 -9.80 5.27 17.98
CA GLY A 126 -8.49 5.53 18.60
C GLY A 126 -7.40 4.53 18.21
N GLU A 127 -7.74 3.25 18.02
CA GLU A 127 -6.79 2.24 17.56
C GLU A 127 -6.42 2.44 16.09
N ARG A 128 -7.39 2.81 15.26
CA ARG A 128 -7.15 3.16 13.86
C ARG A 128 -6.25 4.38 13.73
N ASP A 129 -6.47 5.41 14.55
CA ASP A 129 -5.66 6.62 14.57
C ASP A 129 -4.20 6.31 14.92
N VAL A 130 -3.96 5.39 15.87
CA VAL A 130 -2.62 4.90 16.19
C VAL A 130 -1.97 4.24 14.97
N VAL A 131 -2.67 3.35 14.26
CA VAL A 131 -2.14 2.69 13.06
C VAL A 131 -1.76 3.72 11.98
N HIS A 132 -2.66 4.68 11.68
CA HIS A 132 -2.39 5.72 10.69
C HIS A 132 -1.24 6.65 11.12
N ARG A 133 -1.12 6.95 12.41
CA ARG A 133 -0.02 7.73 12.96
C ARG A 133 1.32 7.02 12.78
N VAL A 134 1.42 5.74 13.12
CA VAL A 134 2.66 4.96 12.91
C VAL A 134 3.05 4.93 11.43
N LEU A 135 2.08 4.72 10.54
CA LEU A 135 2.30 4.74 9.09
C LEU A 135 2.83 6.10 8.60
N ALA A 136 2.30 7.20 9.12
CA ALA A 136 2.64 8.57 8.73
C ALA A 136 3.96 9.07 9.35
N GLU A 137 4.29 8.62 10.56
CA GLU A 137 5.44 9.10 11.34
C GLU A 137 6.68 8.20 11.25
N ARG A 138 6.57 6.95 10.75
CA ARG A 138 7.77 6.13 10.49
C ARG A 138 8.70 6.86 9.51
N ARG A 139 9.99 6.78 9.75
CA ARG A 139 11.01 7.41 8.90
C ARG A 139 12.11 6.40 8.60
N ASP A 140 12.77 6.64 7.49
CA ASP A 140 14.04 6.01 7.16
C ASP A 140 15.15 6.81 7.83
N ILE A 141 15.62 6.30 8.97
CA ILE A 141 16.53 7.02 9.86
C ILE A 141 17.97 6.70 9.48
N ARG A 142 18.78 7.73 9.24
CA ARG A 142 20.24 7.60 9.02
C ARG A 142 21.09 8.40 10.01
N ARG A 143 20.47 9.15 10.92
CA ARG A 143 21.13 10.04 11.88
C ARG A 143 20.46 9.95 13.24
N GLY A 144 21.21 10.29 14.29
CA GLY A 144 20.68 10.40 15.64
C GLY A 144 20.42 9.06 16.34
N PHE A 145 21.02 7.96 15.86
CA PHE A 145 21.08 6.72 16.61
C PHE A 145 21.93 6.90 17.88
N VAL A 146 21.51 6.26 18.97
CA VAL A 146 22.25 6.27 20.23
C VAL A 146 22.81 4.88 20.52
N ASP A 147 23.95 4.84 21.19
CA ASP A 147 24.65 3.61 21.58
C ASP A 147 24.00 2.94 22.81
N THR A 148 22.72 2.57 22.64
CA THR A 148 21.92 1.84 23.62
C THR A 148 21.52 0.50 23.00
N PRO A 149 21.88 -0.64 23.63
CA PRO A 149 21.44 -1.95 23.14
C PRO A 149 19.91 -2.07 23.11
N ILE A 150 19.40 -2.73 22.07
CA ILE A 150 17.97 -3.08 21.98
C ILE A 150 17.72 -4.29 22.89
N ALA A 151 16.72 -4.20 23.76
CA ALA A 151 16.33 -5.32 24.61
C ALA A 151 15.80 -6.50 23.76
N ASP A 152 16.15 -7.73 24.14
CA ASP A 152 15.84 -8.93 23.35
C ASP A 152 14.33 -9.17 23.22
N ASP A 153 13.53 -8.82 24.24
CA ASP A 153 12.07 -8.94 24.20
C ASP A 153 11.44 -7.94 23.21
N VAL A 154 11.95 -6.71 23.16
CA VAL A 154 11.54 -5.69 22.17
C VAL A 154 11.88 -6.17 20.77
N LEU A 155 13.12 -6.62 20.55
CA LEU A 155 13.56 -7.13 19.24
C LEU A 155 12.73 -8.34 18.81
N THR A 156 12.39 -9.23 19.75
CA THR A 156 11.52 -10.39 19.48
C THR A 156 10.13 -9.95 19.04
N ARG A 157 9.51 -8.93 19.66
CA ARG A 157 8.20 -8.40 19.22
C ARG A 157 8.25 -7.80 17.83
N VAL A 158 9.34 -7.10 17.51
CA VAL A 158 9.58 -6.51 16.18
C VAL A 158 9.70 -7.60 15.12
N LEU A 159 10.54 -8.62 15.35
CA LEU A 159 10.72 -9.74 14.42
C LEU A 159 9.46 -10.60 14.30
N ALA A 160 8.72 -10.82 15.39
CA ALA A 160 7.44 -11.51 15.36
C ALA A 160 6.39 -10.77 14.53
N SER A 161 6.44 -9.44 14.50
CA SER A 161 5.58 -8.62 13.63
C SER A 161 5.97 -8.76 12.17
N ALA A 162 7.28 -8.78 11.86
CA ALA A 162 7.80 -9.09 10.53
C ALA A 162 7.31 -10.47 10.04
N HIS A 163 7.40 -11.48 10.91
CA HIS A 163 7.01 -12.86 10.60
C HIS A 163 5.49 -13.06 10.39
N ARG A 164 4.66 -12.11 10.83
CA ARG A 164 3.21 -12.09 10.57
C ARG A 164 2.84 -11.53 9.18
N ALA A 165 3.81 -11.11 8.38
CA ALA A 165 3.55 -10.65 7.03
C ALA A 165 2.87 -11.75 6.18
N PRO A 166 1.96 -11.38 5.26
CA PRO A 166 1.50 -12.31 4.25
C PRO A 166 2.67 -12.73 3.35
N SER A 167 2.59 -13.95 2.81
CA SER A 167 3.53 -14.45 1.81
C SER A 167 2.81 -15.28 0.76
N VAL A 168 3.35 -15.28 -0.45
CA VAL A 168 2.86 -16.13 -1.54
C VAL A 168 2.79 -17.58 -1.08
N GLY A 169 1.60 -18.17 -1.11
CA GLY A 169 1.37 -19.56 -0.69
C GLY A 169 1.77 -19.87 0.75
N LEU A 170 1.80 -18.88 1.65
CA LEU A 170 2.32 -19.01 3.02
C LEU A 170 3.77 -19.54 3.05
N SER A 171 4.56 -19.23 2.02
CA SER A 171 5.93 -19.76 1.88
C SER A 171 6.92 -19.21 2.90
N GLN A 172 6.64 -18.04 3.48
CA GLN A 172 7.48 -17.35 4.46
C GLN A 172 8.98 -17.39 4.07
N PRO A 173 9.35 -16.89 2.86
CA PRO A 173 10.66 -17.12 2.26
C PRO A 173 11.80 -16.37 2.97
N TRP A 174 11.49 -15.51 3.92
CA TRP A 174 12.44 -14.61 4.58
C TRP A 174 13.21 -15.29 5.71
N ASP A 175 14.46 -14.87 5.88
CA ASP A 175 15.23 -15.03 7.12
C ASP A 175 15.78 -13.66 7.58
N PHE A 176 16.10 -13.55 8.87
CA PHE A 176 16.60 -12.33 9.50
C PHE A 176 17.95 -12.61 10.17
N LEU A 177 19.05 -12.18 9.55
CA LEU A 177 20.39 -12.33 10.12
C LEU A 177 20.73 -11.11 10.98
N LEU A 178 20.87 -11.32 12.29
CA LEU A 178 21.20 -10.28 13.27
C LEU A 178 22.72 -10.06 13.35
N ILE A 179 23.18 -8.87 12.97
CA ILE A 179 24.60 -8.54 12.86
C ILE A 179 24.95 -7.48 13.91
N LYS A 180 25.54 -7.92 15.02
CA LYS A 180 26.08 -7.05 16.08
C LYS A 180 27.57 -6.80 15.92
N ASP A 181 28.30 -7.76 15.35
CA ASP A 181 29.75 -7.71 15.19
C ASP A 181 30.20 -6.50 14.37
N VAL A 182 31.06 -5.68 14.96
CA VAL A 182 31.51 -4.42 14.34
C VAL A 182 32.42 -4.70 13.14
N SER A 183 33.18 -5.79 13.14
CA SER A 183 34.10 -6.10 12.04
C SER A 183 33.35 -6.44 10.75
N THR A 184 32.27 -7.22 10.86
CA THR A 184 31.35 -7.50 9.74
C THR A 184 30.67 -6.22 9.28
N ARG A 185 30.15 -5.40 10.19
CA ARG A 185 29.50 -4.13 9.84
C ARG A 185 30.45 -3.16 9.16
N ARG A 186 31.74 -3.14 9.54
CA ARG A 186 32.76 -2.34 8.87
C ARG A 186 32.93 -2.73 7.41
N LYS A 187 33.00 -4.03 7.11
CA LYS A 187 33.10 -4.51 5.72
C LYS A 187 31.91 -4.07 4.88
N ILE A 188 30.69 -4.16 5.43
CA ILE A 188 29.47 -3.70 4.74
C ILE A 188 29.47 -2.17 4.56
N TYR A 189 29.94 -1.43 5.56
CA TYR A 189 30.12 0.02 5.47
C TYR A 189 31.08 0.41 4.35
N ASP A 190 32.20 -0.30 4.21
CA ASP A 190 33.19 -0.01 3.16
C ASP A 190 32.59 -0.22 1.75
N LEU A 191 31.76 -1.26 1.56
CA LEU A 191 30.98 -1.45 0.33
C LEU A 191 30.01 -0.28 0.11
N ALA A 192 29.31 0.15 1.16
CA ALA A 192 28.40 1.30 1.11
C ALA A 192 29.06 2.59 0.66
N MET A 193 30.29 2.85 1.13
CA MET A 193 31.05 4.03 0.77
C MET A 193 31.59 3.96 -0.66
N ALA A 194 32.06 2.79 -1.11
CA ALA A 194 32.50 2.62 -2.49
C ALA A 194 31.35 2.92 -3.49
N GLN A 195 30.15 2.40 -3.23
CA GLN A 195 29.00 2.67 -4.10
C GLN A 195 28.48 4.10 -3.98
N ARG A 196 28.56 4.71 -2.80
CA ARG A 196 28.25 6.15 -2.63
C ARG A 196 29.14 6.99 -3.52
N ASP A 197 30.45 6.72 -3.54
CA ASP A 197 31.41 7.48 -4.34
C ASP A 197 31.20 7.25 -5.84
N ALA A 198 30.89 6.01 -6.25
CA ALA A 198 30.51 5.69 -7.62
C ALA A 198 29.23 6.41 -8.06
N PHE A 199 28.19 6.42 -7.21
CA PHE A 199 26.95 7.14 -7.48
C PHE A 199 27.20 8.64 -7.57
N ALA A 200 27.93 9.22 -6.61
CA ALA A 200 28.32 10.62 -6.66
C ALA A 200 29.03 10.93 -7.97
N ALA A 201 30.03 10.14 -8.37
CA ALA A 201 30.77 10.25 -9.64
C ALA A 201 29.86 10.28 -10.87
N SER A 202 28.72 9.57 -10.85
CA SER A 202 27.77 9.57 -11.97
C SER A 202 26.87 10.81 -12.05
N LEU A 203 26.78 11.62 -10.99
CA LEU A 203 25.85 12.75 -10.94
C LEU A 203 26.39 14.00 -11.68
N PRO A 204 25.49 14.76 -12.36
CA PRO A 204 25.76 16.14 -12.76
C PRO A 204 26.18 17.03 -11.59
N GLU A 205 26.89 18.13 -11.86
CA GLU A 205 27.51 18.98 -10.84
C GLU A 205 26.51 19.52 -9.80
N ASP A 206 25.39 20.08 -10.26
CA ASP A 206 24.32 20.60 -9.39
C ASP A 206 23.71 19.51 -8.51
N ARG A 207 23.49 18.32 -9.07
CA ARG A 207 22.92 17.17 -8.34
C ARG A 207 23.91 16.57 -7.36
N ARG A 208 25.20 16.54 -7.71
CA ARG A 208 26.28 16.11 -6.81
C ARG A 208 26.38 17.04 -5.61
N ASN A 209 26.34 18.36 -5.82
CA ASN A 209 26.36 19.34 -4.73
C ASN A 209 25.19 19.14 -3.75
N ALA A 210 23.99 18.83 -4.26
CA ALA A 210 22.84 18.48 -3.42
C ALA A 210 23.01 17.13 -2.69
N PHE A 211 23.70 16.17 -3.32
CA PHE A 211 23.94 14.84 -2.77
C PHE A 211 24.97 14.84 -1.62
N ASP A 212 26.00 15.68 -1.68
CA ASP A 212 27.11 15.66 -0.72
C ASP A 212 26.69 15.88 0.74
N GLY A 213 25.58 16.59 0.98
CA GLY A 213 25.00 16.78 2.32
C GLY A 213 24.18 15.60 2.85
N LEU A 214 23.84 14.63 2.00
CA LEU A 214 22.98 13.50 2.34
C LEU A 214 23.77 12.35 2.95
N LYS A 215 23.20 11.76 4.01
CA LYS A 215 23.72 10.53 4.59
C LYS A 215 22.91 9.35 4.07
N ILE A 216 23.61 8.33 3.57
CA ILE A 216 23.02 7.19 2.85
C ILE A 216 22.93 5.91 3.69
N GLU A 217 23.54 5.88 4.87
CA GLU A 217 23.60 4.70 5.74
C GLU A 217 23.73 5.08 7.23
N ALA A 218 23.58 4.09 8.12
CA ALA A 218 23.87 4.20 9.56
C ALA A 218 24.42 2.88 10.13
N ILE A 219 25.18 2.14 9.32
CA ILE A 219 25.67 0.77 9.56
C ILE A 219 26.47 0.70 10.86
N LEU A 220 27.34 1.69 11.06
CA LEU A 220 28.25 1.74 12.20
C LEU A 220 27.70 2.55 13.38
N ASP A 221 26.72 3.41 13.14
CA ASP A 221 26.08 4.23 14.17
C ASP A 221 25.02 3.46 14.97
N THR A 222 24.62 2.29 14.48
CA THR A 222 23.58 1.46 15.10
C THR A 222 24.19 0.33 15.92
N PRO A 223 23.54 -0.13 17.00
CA PRO A 223 23.99 -1.29 17.77
C PRO A 223 23.69 -2.62 17.06
N LEU A 224 22.76 -2.63 16.10
CA LEU A 224 22.29 -3.81 15.39
C LEU A 224 22.07 -3.49 13.91
N ASN A 225 22.57 -4.36 13.03
CA ASN A 225 22.06 -4.45 11.67
C ASN A 225 21.30 -5.76 11.45
N ILE A 226 20.35 -5.75 10.52
CA ILE A 226 19.57 -6.93 10.14
C ILE A 226 19.67 -7.09 8.62
N ALA A 227 20.33 -8.15 8.17
CA ALA A 227 20.22 -8.56 6.77
C ALA A 227 18.97 -9.41 6.62
N VAL A 228 18.01 -8.90 5.86
CA VAL A 228 16.77 -9.61 5.51
C VAL A 228 16.99 -10.29 4.18
N THR A 229 16.81 -11.60 4.15
CA THR A 229 17.08 -12.43 2.98
C THR A 229 15.82 -13.06 2.43
N CYS A 230 15.93 -13.72 1.28
CA CYS A 230 14.90 -14.53 0.66
C CYS A 230 15.53 -15.85 0.22
N ASP A 231 14.90 -16.97 0.57
CA ASP A 231 15.09 -18.27 -0.08
C ASP A 231 13.93 -18.47 -1.07
N PRO A 232 14.16 -18.25 -2.38
CA PRO A 232 13.11 -18.40 -3.39
C PRO A 232 12.62 -19.84 -3.55
N GLY A 233 13.41 -20.83 -3.10
CA GLY A 233 13.12 -22.26 -3.15
C GLY A 233 12.27 -22.76 -1.98
N ARG A 234 12.14 -21.96 -0.91
CA ARG A 234 11.37 -22.34 0.29
C ARG A 234 9.93 -22.75 -0.06
N GLY A 235 9.44 -23.79 0.61
CA GLY A 235 8.13 -24.39 0.34
C GLY A 235 8.09 -25.39 -0.82
N GLY A 236 9.21 -25.63 -1.51
CA GLY A 236 9.32 -26.66 -2.55
C GLY A 236 8.55 -26.32 -3.83
N ARG A 237 8.36 -27.26 -4.75
CA ARG A 237 7.87 -26.99 -6.12
C ARG A 237 6.47 -26.36 -6.21
N HIS A 238 5.58 -26.64 -5.27
CA HIS A 238 4.13 -26.42 -5.41
C HIS A 238 3.58 -25.28 -4.53
N VAL A 239 4.37 -24.22 -4.31
CA VAL A 239 3.92 -23.02 -3.59
C VAL A 239 2.81 -22.32 -4.37
N LEU A 240 1.64 -22.20 -3.74
CA LEU A 240 0.46 -21.55 -4.31
C LEU A 240 0.77 -20.08 -4.65
N GLY A 241 0.44 -19.65 -5.87
CA GLY A 241 0.64 -18.28 -6.34
C GLY A 241 2.04 -17.96 -6.87
N ARG A 242 3.03 -18.87 -6.77
CA ARG A 242 4.40 -18.63 -7.27
C ARG A 242 4.63 -19.07 -8.72
N HIS A 243 3.74 -19.89 -9.29
CA HIS A 243 3.97 -20.54 -10.59
C HIS A 243 4.22 -19.55 -11.75
N ALA A 244 3.43 -18.47 -11.82
CA ALA A 244 3.48 -17.52 -12.93
C ALA A 244 4.56 -16.44 -12.73
N ASP A 245 4.85 -16.06 -11.49
CA ASP A 245 5.86 -15.05 -11.18
C ASP A 245 6.67 -15.46 -9.93
N PRO A 246 7.92 -15.92 -10.10
CA PRO A 246 8.76 -16.31 -8.98
C PRO A 246 9.13 -15.12 -8.07
N ARG A 247 9.11 -13.88 -8.58
CA ARG A 247 9.50 -12.65 -7.84
C ARG A 247 8.62 -12.38 -6.62
N THR A 248 7.44 -13.00 -6.58
CA THR A 248 6.49 -12.95 -5.45
C THR A 248 7.11 -13.32 -4.10
N THR A 249 8.18 -14.12 -4.07
CA THR A 249 8.91 -14.44 -2.83
C THR A 249 9.70 -13.25 -2.27
N TRP A 250 10.43 -12.51 -3.11
CA TRP A 250 11.10 -11.26 -2.73
C TRP A 250 10.08 -10.19 -2.29
N PHE A 251 8.94 -10.08 -2.97
CA PHE A 251 7.85 -9.18 -2.54
C PHE A 251 7.32 -9.56 -1.16
N SER A 252 7.19 -10.86 -0.89
CA SER A 252 6.79 -11.36 0.43
C SER A 252 7.79 -10.92 1.52
N ALA A 253 9.09 -11.03 1.25
CA ALA A 253 10.14 -10.54 2.16
C ALA A 253 10.10 -9.02 2.35
N ALA A 254 9.86 -8.24 1.30
CA ALA A 254 9.69 -6.78 1.42
C ALA A 254 8.49 -6.39 2.31
N ILE A 255 7.39 -7.14 2.27
CA ILE A 255 6.24 -6.92 3.17
C ILE A 255 6.63 -7.22 4.62
N ALA A 256 7.43 -8.26 4.86
CA ALA A 256 7.98 -8.56 6.19
C ALA A 256 8.86 -7.41 6.72
N VAL A 257 9.69 -6.80 5.86
CA VAL A 257 10.46 -5.59 6.22
C VAL A 257 9.54 -4.42 6.58
N GLN A 258 8.46 -4.20 5.83
CA GLN A 258 7.53 -3.12 6.14
C GLN A 258 6.83 -3.32 7.49
N ASN A 259 6.45 -4.56 7.83
CA ASN A 259 5.92 -4.88 9.17
C ASN A 259 6.97 -4.64 10.27
N LEU A 260 8.22 -5.05 10.05
CA LEU A 260 9.35 -4.79 10.94
C LEU A 260 9.49 -3.29 11.22
N TRP A 261 9.46 -2.47 10.17
CA TRP A 261 9.62 -1.02 10.25
C TRP A 261 8.51 -0.34 11.06
N LEU A 262 7.26 -0.77 10.87
CA LEU A 262 6.11 -0.26 11.59
C LEU A 262 6.16 -0.66 13.07
N ALA A 263 6.47 -1.92 13.36
CA ALA A 263 6.62 -2.40 14.73
C ALA A 263 7.77 -1.69 15.45
N ALA A 264 8.92 -1.53 14.79
CA ALA A 264 10.05 -0.77 15.32
C ALA A 264 9.67 0.66 15.66
N ARG A 265 8.95 1.37 14.77
CA ARG A 265 8.45 2.73 15.05
C ARG A 265 7.52 2.76 16.27
N ALA A 266 6.66 1.75 16.44
CA ALA A 266 5.76 1.66 17.61
C ALA A 266 6.53 1.41 18.92
N GLU A 267 7.65 0.68 18.88
CA GLU A 267 8.56 0.42 20.00
C GLU A 267 9.57 1.55 20.25
N GLY A 268 9.53 2.63 19.46
CA GLY A 268 10.46 3.77 19.58
C GLY A 268 11.85 3.52 19.00
N LEU A 269 12.00 2.53 18.13
CA LEU A 269 13.23 2.22 17.41
C LEU A 269 13.26 2.90 16.04
N GLY A 270 14.41 3.46 15.68
CA GLY A 270 14.72 3.87 14.32
C GLY A 270 15.11 2.67 13.46
N VAL A 271 14.73 2.72 12.18
CA VAL A 271 15.16 1.78 11.16
C VAL A 271 15.62 2.57 9.94
N GLY A 272 16.78 2.20 9.42
CA GLY A 272 17.36 2.75 8.20
C GLY A 272 17.58 1.66 7.15
N TRP A 273 17.06 1.80 5.93
CA TRP A 273 17.37 0.84 4.85
C TRP A 273 18.60 1.29 4.07
N VAL A 274 19.57 0.40 3.88
CA VAL A 274 20.75 0.65 3.06
C VAL A 274 20.74 -0.25 1.83
N SER A 275 20.95 0.35 0.65
CA SER A 275 21.02 -0.34 -0.65
C SER A 275 22.12 0.22 -1.55
N PHE A 276 23.13 0.88 -0.97
CA PHE A 276 24.28 1.42 -1.68
C PHE A 276 25.36 0.33 -1.81
N PHE A 277 25.06 -0.80 -2.43
CA PHE A 277 26.02 -1.88 -2.70
C PHE A 277 25.35 -2.87 -3.64
N GLU A 278 26.15 -3.73 -4.28
CA GLU A 278 25.56 -4.86 -5.00
C GLU A 278 25.17 -5.96 -3.99
N PRO A 279 23.94 -6.52 -4.08
CA PRO A 279 23.48 -7.55 -3.14
C PRO A 279 24.44 -8.74 -3.00
N GLY A 280 25.10 -9.13 -4.10
CA GLY A 280 26.07 -10.22 -4.11
C GLY A 280 27.34 -9.96 -3.27
N GLU A 281 27.78 -8.72 -3.16
CA GLU A 281 28.95 -8.35 -2.34
C GLU A 281 28.65 -8.51 -0.86
N VAL A 282 27.46 -8.06 -0.44
CA VAL A 282 26.98 -8.24 0.93
C VAL A 282 26.77 -9.73 1.24
N SER A 283 26.17 -10.50 0.32
CA SER A 283 26.04 -11.95 0.47
C SER A 283 27.39 -12.64 0.68
N ALA A 284 28.44 -12.22 -0.03
CA ALA A 284 29.79 -12.75 0.14
C ALA A 284 30.41 -12.38 1.49
N VAL A 285 30.24 -11.14 1.96
CA VAL A 285 30.71 -10.72 3.30
C VAL A 285 30.02 -11.50 4.41
N LEU A 286 28.74 -11.81 4.24
CA LEU A 286 27.92 -12.54 5.21
C LEU A 286 27.98 -14.06 5.07
N ASP A 287 28.73 -14.58 4.10
CA ASP A 287 28.83 -16.01 3.77
C ASP A 287 27.45 -16.68 3.62
N LEU A 288 26.54 -16.02 2.88
CA LEU A 288 25.20 -16.53 2.66
C LEU A 288 25.23 -17.78 1.74
N PRO A 289 24.37 -18.78 1.96
CA PRO A 289 24.21 -19.89 1.03
C PRO A 289 23.86 -19.38 -0.37
N GLY A 290 24.40 -20.00 -1.43
CA GLY A 290 24.25 -19.50 -2.81
C GLY A 290 22.82 -19.48 -3.39
N HIS A 291 21.83 -20.03 -2.67
CA HIS A 291 20.40 -19.96 -3.03
C HIS A 291 19.63 -18.90 -2.22
N VAL A 292 20.29 -18.24 -1.27
CA VAL A 292 19.72 -17.22 -0.39
C VAL A 292 20.17 -15.86 -0.91
N GLU A 293 19.21 -15.00 -1.19
CA GLU A 293 19.47 -13.66 -1.74
C GLU A 293 19.17 -12.58 -0.71
N LEU A 294 19.99 -11.52 -0.70
CA LEU A 294 19.74 -10.35 0.12
C LEU A 294 18.55 -9.56 -0.46
N VAL A 295 17.56 -9.27 0.38
CA VAL A 295 16.44 -8.39 0.05
C VAL A 295 16.66 -6.99 0.59
N GLY A 296 17.15 -6.86 1.83
CA GLY A 296 17.40 -5.55 2.43
C GLY A 296 18.38 -5.62 3.58
N TYR A 297 19.15 -4.54 3.78
CA TYR A 297 20.06 -4.39 4.90
C TYR A 297 19.59 -3.23 5.78
N LEU A 298 19.21 -3.55 7.02
CA LEU A 298 18.54 -2.61 7.92
C LEU A 298 19.46 -2.22 9.07
N CYS A 299 19.61 -0.92 9.31
CA CYS A 299 20.24 -0.37 10.51
C CYS A 299 19.15 -0.16 11.57
N VAL A 300 19.28 -0.72 12.76
CA VAL A 300 18.23 -0.68 13.80
C VAL A 300 18.81 -0.24 15.14
N GLY A 301 18.15 0.70 15.82
CA GLY A 301 18.59 1.20 17.12
C GLY A 301 17.65 2.23 17.73
N HIS A 302 17.92 2.60 18.99
CA HIS A 302 17.27 3.74 19.61
C HIS A 302 17.73 5.04 18.95
N VAL A 303 16.82 6.03 18.90
CA VAL A 303 17.10 7.34 18.28
C VAL A 303 16.75 8.48 19.23
N THR A 304 17.46 9.60 19.10
CA THR A 304 17.18 10.81 19.89
C THR A 304 15.85 11.46 19.54
N SER A 305 15.42 11.35 18.28
CA SER A 305 14.16 11.92 17.78
C SER A 305 13.78 11.31 16.43
N PHE A 306 12.51 11.48 16.05
CA PHE A 306 12.01 11.15 14.71
C PHE A 306 11.70 12.47 13.97
N PRO A 307 12.23 12.69 12.76
CA PRO A 307 11.93 13.90 12.00
C PRO A 307 10.48 13.92 11.51
N GLU A 308 9.85 15.11 11.52
CA GLU A 308 8.45 15.29 11.10
C GLU A 308 8.23 15.01 9.61
N THR A 309 9.24 15.15 8.77
CA THR A 309 9.18 14.93 7.31
C THR A 309 10.37 14.08 6.85
N PRO A 310 10.31 13.44 5.66
CA PRO A 310 11.44 12.67 5.13
C PRO A 310 12.68 13.55 4.92
N GLU A 311 13.88 13.03 5.22
CA GLU A 311 15.15 13.74 5.05
C GLU A 311 15.37 14.23 3.61
N LEU A 312 14.94 13.45 2.61
CA LEU A 312 15.02 13.84 1.20
C LEU A 312 14.09 15.01 0.84
N VAL A 313 13.02 15.22 1.59
CA VAL A 313 12.16 16.39 1.44
C VAL A 313 12.78 17.61 2.13
N GLN A 314 13.31 17.42 3.35
CA GLN A 314 13.96 18.51 4.12
C GLN A 314 15.19 19.08 3.43
N SER A 315 15.98 18.21 2.79
CA SER A 315 17.17 18.60 2.02
C SER A 315 16.86 19.20 0.66
N GLY A 316 15.60 19.17 0.22
CA GLY A 316 15.21 19.59 -1.13
C GLY A 316 15.61 18.61 -2.23
N TRP A 317 16.09 17.41 -1.91
CA TRP A 317 16.43 16.39 -2.90
C TRP A 317 15.20 15.96 -3.73
N ALA A 318 14.06 15.76 -3.07
CA ALA A 318 12.80 15.43 -3.75
C ALA A 318 11.58 15.82 -2.91
N SER A 319 10.47 16.12 -3.59
CA SER A 319 9.16 16.38 -3.00
C SER A 319 8.23 15.17 -3.15
N ARG A 320 7.21 15.08 -2.29
CA ARG A 320 6.21 13.99 -2.36
C ARG A 320 5.27 14.20 -3.55
N ARG A 321 5.05 13.13 -4.32
CA ARG A 321 3.99 13.06 -5.32
C ARG A 321 2.61 13.15 -4.65
N PRO A 322 1.66 13.94 -5.17
CA PRO A 322 0.26 13.91 -4.71
C PRO A 322 -0.36 12.52 -4.87
N LEU A 323 -1.19 12.09 -3.91
CA LEU A 323 -1.86 10.78 -3.98
C LEU A 323 -2.75 10.64 -5.22
N SER A 324 -3.43 11.71 -5.63
CA SER A 324 -4.28 11.73 -6.82
C SER A 324 -3.54 11.33 -8.08
N TRP A 325 -2.24 11.62 -8.17
CA TRP A 325 -1.43 11.20 -9.30
C TRP A 325 -1.17 9.70 -9.31
N SER A 326 -1.37 8.97 -8.22
CA SER A 326 -1.10 7.51 -8.14
C SER A 326 -2.38 6.67 -8.20
N VAL A 327 -3.57 7.30 -8.25
CA VAL A 327 -4.87 6.62 -8.26
C VAL A 327 -5.49 6.73 -9.64
N HIS A 328 -5.93 5.61 -10.18
CA HIS A 328 -6.59 5.49 -11.48
C HIS A 328 -7.93 4.75 -11.33
N HIS A 329 -8.95 5.16 -12.09
CA HIS A 329 -10.29 4.57 -12.09
C HIS A 329 -10.48 3.70 -13.32
N ASP A 330 -10.67 2.39 -13.11
CA ASP A 330 -10.93 1.34 -14.11
C ASP A 330 -9.84 1.13 -15.17
N THR A 331 -9.26 2.19 -15.72
CA THR A 331 -8.25 2.19 -16.78
C THR A 331 -7.08 3.10 -16.41
N TRP A 332 -5.88 2.71 -16.87
CA TRP A 332 -4.70 3.55 -16.71
C TRP A 332 -4.91 4.90 -17.41
N GLY A 333 -4.42 5.98 -16.79
CA GLY A 333 -4.62 7.36 -17.25
C GLY A 333 -5.83 8.09 -16.66
N GLN A 334 -6.88 7.40 -16.20
CA GLN A 334 -8.07 8.02 -15.58
C GLN A 334 -7.83 8.38 -14.11
N ARG A 335 -7.12 9.48 -13.86
CA ARG A 335 -6.60 9.81 -12.52
C ARG A 335 -7.62 10.56 -11.66
N GLY A 336 -7.52 10.40 -10.35
CA GLY A 336 -8.35 11.14 -9.39
C GLY A 336 -8.54 10.41 -8.07
N LEU A 337 -8.80 11.14 -6.98
CA LEU A 337 -9.15 10.50 -5.72
C LEU A 337 -10.55 9.85 -5.82
N PRO A 338 -10.84 8.80 -5.04
CA PRO A 338 -12.19 8.25 -4.96
C PRO A 338 -13.24 9.32 -4.64
N GLY A 339 -14.30 9.39 -5.45
CA GLY A 339 -15.39 10.38 -5.31
C GLY A 339 -15.14 11.73 -5.99
N ALA A 340 -13.95 11.99 -6.52
CA ALA A 340 -13.68 13.14 -7.38
C ALA A 340 -13.96 12.82 -8.86
N ALA A 341 -14.18 13.85 -9.67
CA ALA A 341 -14.22 13.69 -11.12
C ALA A 341 -12.84 13.21 -11.63
N ALA A 342 -12.82 12.17 -12.45
CA ALA A 342 -11.60 11.68 -13.07
C ALA A 342 -11.10 12.67 -14.13
N SER A 343 -9.79 12.79 -14.26
CA SER A 343 -9.12 13.60 -15.28
C SER A 343 -7.86 12.91 -15.79
N SER A 344 -7.44 13.26 -17.01
CA SER A 344 -6.13 12.85 -17.52
C SER A 344 -5.03 13.79 -17.01
N ILE A 345 -3.81 13.27 -16.91
CA ILE A 345 -2.63 14.06 -16.52
C ILE A 345 -2.37 15.25 -17.46
N THR A 346 -2.75 15.08 -18.73
CA THR A 346 -2.64 16.09 -19.79
C THR A 346 -3.67 17.20 -19.61
N GLU A 347 -4.91 16.88 -19.27
CA GLU A 347 -5.94 17.89 -18.94
C GLU A 347 -5.58 18.66 -17.69
N ASP A 348 -5.14 17.98 -16.62
CA ASP A 348 -4.65 18.63 -15.41
C ASP A 348 -3.53 19.62 -15.73
N ALA A 349 -2.60 19.25 -16.61
CA ALA A 349 -1.50 20.11 -17.01
C ALA A 349 -1.96 21.33 -17.84
N ARG A 350 -2.99 21.17 -18.68
CA ARG A 350 -3.58 22.30 -19.43
C ARG A 350 -4.31 23.28 -18.51
N MET A 351 -4.93 22.78 -17.45
CA MET A 351 -5.71 23.59 -16.50
C MET A 351 -4.85 24.18 -15.38
N ALA A 352 -3.61 23.71 -15.22
CA ALA A 352 -2.68 24.24 -14.22
C ALA A 352 -2.35 25.72 -14.52
N PRO A 353 -2.33 26.59 -13.51
CA PRO A 353 -1.85 27.95 -13.70
C PRO A 353 -0.38 27.93 -14.14
N GLU A 354 0.06 28.90 -14.95
CA GLU A 354 1.48 29.04 -15.26
C GLU A 354 2.26 29.29 -13.96
N VAL A 355 3.15 28.34 -13.62
CA VAL A 355 3.96 28.39 -12.40
C VAL A 355 5.26 29.12 -12.69
N ILE A 356 5.68 30.01 -11.77
CA ILE A 356 6.99 30.69 -11.85
C ILE A 356 8.10 29.63 -11.70
N PRO A 357 9.15 29.64 -12.56
CA PRO A 357 10.22 28.67 -12.46
C PRO A 357 10.83 28.59 -11.06
N GLY A 358 10.73 27.41 -10.44
CA GLY A 358 11.10 27.20 -9.04
C GLY A 358 12.35 26.34 -8.83
N GLY A 359 12.82 25.65 -9.86
CA GLY A 359 14.01 24.78 -9.80
C GLY A 359 15.27 25.44 -10.33
N VAL A 360 16.42 24.96 -9.87
CA VAL A 360 17.75 25.41 -10.35
C VAL A 360 18.49 24.34 -11.14
N GLN A 361 18.02 23.09 -11.08
CA GLN A 361 18.68 21.97 -11.75
C GLN A 361 18.36 21.95 -13.26
N LEU A 362 19.38 21.64 -14.05
CA LEU A 362 19.29 21.38 -15.48
C LEU A 362 19.33 19.87 -15.75
N VAL A 363 18.42 19.38 -16.58
CA VAL A 363 18.46 18.00 -17.07
C VAL A 363 18.46 18.01 -18.60
N GLU A 364 19.44 17.32 -19.18
CA GLU A 364 19.38 17.00 -20.60
C GLU A 364 18.52 15.74 -20.79
N ILE A 365 17.54 15.81 -21.69
CA ILE A 365 16.72 14.65 -22.09
C ILE A 365 17.04 14.31 -23.54
N VAL A 366 17.43 13.07 -23.77
CA VAL A 366 17.63 12.53 -25.11
C VAL A 366 16.47 11.59 -25.44
N VAL A 367 15.63 11.95 -26.40
CA VAL A 367 14.53 11.09 -26.85
C VAL A 367 15.00 10.24 -28.03
N THR A 368 14.86 8.92 -27.90
CA THR A 368 15.21 7.98 -28.97
C THR A 368 14.19 6.86 -29.08
N GLY A 369 13.82 6.50 -30.30
CA GLY A 369 13.09 5.29 -30.66
C GLY A 369 14.01 4.24 -31.28
N ASN A 370 15.33 4.32 -31.07
CA ASN A 370 16.29 3.31 -31.49
C ASN A 370 17.07 2.76 -30.28
N PRO A 371 16.92 1.47 -29.93
CA PRO A 371 17.48 0.84 -28.73
C PRO A 371 18.98 0.54 -28.85
N ASP A 372 19.61 0.78 -30.00
CA ASP A 372 21.03 0.54 -30.28
C ASP A 372 21.77 1.84 -30.67
N THR A 373 21.45 2.95 -30.00
CA THR A 373 22.08 4.25 -30.28
C THR A 373 23.20 4.57 -29.29
N ALA A 374 24.22 5.31 -29.76
CA ALA A 374 25.26 5.87 -28.90
C ALA A 374 24.68 6.81 -27.82
N ALA A 375 23.48 7.37 -28.07
CA ALA A 375 22.74 8.19 -27.12
C ALA A 375 22.41 7.46 -25.82
N LEU A 376 22.20 6.13 -25.83
CA LEU A 376 21.90 5.35 -24.62
C LEU A 376 23.07 5.29 -23.63
N ARG A 377 24.30 5.60 -24.09
CA ARG A 377 25.53 5.54 -23.30
C ARG A 377 25.97 6.92 -22.78
N ARG A 378 25.07 7.91 -22.77
CA ARG A 378 25.35 9.28 -22.30
C ARG A 378 25.08 9.39 -20.81
N PRO A 379 26.09 9.25 -19.92
CA PRO A 379 25.87 9.24 -18.48
C PRO A 379 25.35 10.57 -17.92
N GLU A 380 25.54 11.66 -18.65
CA GLU A 380 25.11 13.00 -18.28
C GLU A 380 23.64 13.31 -18.61
N ALA A 381 22.99 12.49 -19.43
CA ALA A 381 21.65 12.74 -19.93
C ALA A 381 20.65 11.68 -19.45
N LEU A 382 19.40 12.10 -19.25
CA LEU A 382 18.28 11.19 -19.08
C LEU A 382 17.81 10.72 -20.45
N VAL A 383 18.10 9.46 -20.78
CA VAL A 383 17.69 8.89 -22.07
C VAL A 383 16.26 8.37 -21.95
N VAL A 384 15.35 8.86 -22.79
CA VAL A 384 13.97 8.40 -22.87
C VAL A 384 13.82 7.56 -24.11
N SER A 385 13.76 6.24 -23.92
CA SER A 385 13.52 5.30 -25.01
C SER A 385 12.02 5.12 -25.22
N VAL A 386 11.52 5.46 -26.42
CA VAL A 386 10.12 5.27 -26.81
C VAL A 386 9.88 4.01 -27.65
N ASP A 387 10.92 3.21 -27.89
CA ASP A 387 10.81 1.94 -28.62
C ASP A 387 10.05 0.90 -27.78
N THR A 388 9.40 -0.02 -28.46
CA THR A 388 8.81 -1.25 -27.93
C THR A 388 9.83 -2.28 -27.43
N VAL A 389 11.10 -2.17 -27.83
CA VAL A 389 12.19 -3.04 -27.36
C VAL A 389 12.78 -2.47 -26.07
N THR A 390 12.83 -3.29 -25.02
CA THR A 390 13.45 -2.89 -23.75
C THR A 390 14.97 -2.72 -23.93
N PRO A 391 15.56 -1.58 -23.54
CA PRO A 391 17.01 -1.37 -23.58
C PRO A 391 17.77 -2.39 -22.73
N VAL A 392 18.98 -2.78 -23.17
CA VAL A 392 19.85 -3.74 -22.47
C VAL A 392 20.51 -3.12 -21.24
N GLU A 393 20.80 -1.81 -21.30
CA GLU A 393 21.28 -1.02 -20.18
C GLU A 393 20.07 -0.36 -19.49
N HIS A 394 19.92 -0.51 -18.18
CA HIS A 394 18.72 -0.07 -17.45
C HIS A 394 18.95 1.12 -16.52
N PHE A 395 20.21 1.44 -16.20
CA PHE A 395 20.51 2.55 -15.31
C PHE A 395 20.50 3.87 -16.09
N GLY A 396 19.73 4.85 -15.63
CA GLY A 396 19.63 6.17 -16.29
C GLY A 396 18.76 6.21 -17.55
N ILE A 397 18.10 5.11 -17.92
CA ILE A 397 17.24 5.03 -19.11
C ILE A 397 15.77 4.91 -18.70
N ALA A 398 14.96 5.89 -19.10
CA ALA A 398 13.51 5.88 -18.94
C ALA A 398 12.85 5.20 -20.16
N TRP A 399 12.57 3.91 -20.06
CA TRP A 399 11.86 3.18 -21.10
C TRP A 399 10.33 3.45 -21.03
N ARG A 400 9.80 4.10 -22.06
CA ARG A 400 8.42 4.62 -22.16
C ARG A 400 7.80 4.27 -23.52
N PRO A 401 7.61 2.98 -23.85
CA PRO A 401 6.92 2.59 -25.08
C PRO A 401 5.51 3.19 -25.09
N ALA A 402 5.10 3.77 -26.22
CA ALA A 402 3.77 4.34 -26.37
C ALA A 402 3.04 3.72 -27.57
N ARG A 403 1.77 3.35 -27.38
CA ARG A 403 0.91 2.75 -28.42
C ARG A 403 0.29 3.81 -29.32
N SER A 404 0.23 5.05 -28.86
CA SER A 404 -0.32 6.18 -29.58
C SER A 404 0.46 7.47 -29.28
N VAL A 405 0.21 8.48 -30.11
CA VAL A 405 0.77 9.82 -29.93
C VAL A 405 0.25 10.48 -28.64
N ASP A 406 -1.02 10.24 -28.28
CA ASP A 406 -1.62 10.80 -27.07
C ASP A 406 -1.02 10.17 -25.80
N GLU A 407 -0.77 8.87 -25.81
CA GLU A 407 -0.07 8.18 -24.73
C GLU A 407 1.38 8.69 -24.58
N ALA A 408 2.05 8.98 -25.70
CA ALA A 408 3.36 9.61 -25.67
C ALA A 408 3.32 11.01 -25.02
N VAL A 409 2.31 11.83 -25.35
CA VAL A 409 2.08 13.13 -24.70
C VAL A 409 1.89 12.96 -23.19
N GLU A 410 1.09 11.97 -22.74
CA GLU A 410 0.90 11.68 -21.32
C GLU A 410 2.22 11.31 -20.62
N HIS A 411 3.05 10.46 -21.25
CA HIS A 411 4.37 10.11 -20.73
C HIS A 411 5.29 11.33 -20.58
N GLY A 412 5.27 12.25 -21.55
CA GLY A 412 6.03 13.49 -21.46
C GLY A 412 5.58 14.36 -20.29
N VAL A 413 4.27 14.52 -20.09
CA VAL A 413 3.74 15.29 -18.94
C VAL A 413 4.13 14.63 -17.61
N GLU A 414 4.03 13.30 -17.51
CA GLU A 414 4.44 12.56 -16.31
C GLU A 414 5.92 12.75 -15.99
N LEU A 415 6.78 12.69 -17.01
CA LEU A 415 8.22 12.85 -16.84
C LEU A 415 8.59 14.21 -16.26
N VAL A 416 8.03 15.30 -16.80
CA VAL A 416 8.33 16.65 -16.29
C VAL A 416 7.77 16.86 -14.88
N ARG A 417 6.60 16.28 -14.57
CA ARG A 417 6.06 16.31 -13.22
C ARG A 417 6.99 15.64 -12.21
N ASP A 418 7.50 14.45 -12.54
CA ASP A 418 8.42 13.72 -11.67
C ASP A 418 9.77 14.43 -11.53
N LEU A 419 10.30 15.02 -12.61
CA LEU A 419 11.54 15.81 -12.56
C LEU A 419 11.38 17.13 -11.79
N GLY A 420 10.24 17.81 -11.94
CA GLY A 420 9.92 19.01 -11.18
C GLY A 420 9.88 18.75 -9.68
N LEU A 421 9.36 17.59 -9.26
CA LEU A 421 9.41 17.15 -7.85
C LEU A 421 10.85 16.92 -7.35
N GLN A 422 11.81 16.72 -8.23
CA GLN A 422 13.23 16.59 -7.89
C GLN A 422 13.98 17.93 -7.92
N GLY A 423 13.32 19.06 -8.17
CA GLY A 423 13.94 20.39 -8.20
C GLY A 423 14.50 20.82 -9.56
N VAL A 424 14.18 20.07 -10.62
CA VAL A 424 14.53 20.44 -12.00
C VAL A 424 13.75 21.68 -12.41
N GLY A 425 14.46 22.75 -12.78
CA GLY A 425 13.88 24.00 -13.26
C GLY A 425 14.01 24.19 -14.76
N ARG A 426 14.92 23.44 -15.39
CA ARG A 426 15.16 23.50 -16.82
C ARG A 426 15.43 22.12 -17.40
N ILE A 427 14.86 21.86 -18.56
CA ILE A 427 15.04 20.67 -19.37
C ILE A 427 15.49 21.10 -20.76
N ASP A 428 16.66 20.62 -21.19
CA ASP A 428 17.13 20.75 -22.56
C ASP A 428 16.86 19.43 -23.28
N VAL A 429 16.05 19.46 -24.34
CA VAL A 429 15.59 18.25 -25.05
C VAL A 429 16.31 18.12 -26.37
N SER A 430 16.99 17.00 -26.58
CA SER A 430 17.51 16.57 -27.88
C SER A 430 16.76 15.33 -28.38
N PHE A 431 16.66 15.19 -29.69
CA PHE A 431 15.96 14.07 -30.34
C PHE A 431 16.86 13.42 -31.38
N VAL A 432 16.87 12.10 -31.38
CA VAL A 432 17.70 11.26 -32.26
C VAL A 432 16.92 10.80 -33.50
N ASP A 433 15.59 10.78 -33.44
CA ASP A 433 14.71 10.45 -34.58
C ASP A 433 13.47 11.34 -34.67
N GLU A 434 12.86 11.38 -35.88
CA GLU A 434 11.66 12.18 -36.20
C GLU A 434 10.36 11.37 -36.13
N SER A 435 10.25 10.43 -35.19
CA SER A 435 9.01 9.64 -35.06
C SER A 435 7.85 10.46 -34.50
N ALA A 436 6.61 10.17 -34.93
CA ALA A 436 5.42 10.85 -34.43
C ALA A 436 5.21 10.64 -32.92
N VAL A 437 5.66 9.50 -32.39
CA VAL A 437 5.64 9.16 -30.96
C VAL A 437 6.66 10.00 -30.20
N ALA A 438 7.91 10.11 -30.67
CA ALA A 438 8.90 10.99 -30.07
C ALA A 438 8.42 12.45 -30.06
N ALA A 439 7.86 12.93 -31.19
CA ALA A 439 7.27 14.26 -31.27
C ALA A 439 6.08 14.45 -30.30
N GLY A 440 5.27 13.40 -30.09
CA GLY A 440 4.21 13.37 -29.08
C GLY A 440 4.77 13.54 -27.67
N LEU A 441 5.79 12.77 -27.32
CA LEU A 441 6.46 12.86 -26.02
C LEU A 441 7.00 14.26 -25.76
N VAL A 442 7.68 14.85 -26.74
CA VAL A 442 8.20 16.22 -26.64
C VAL A 442 7.09 17.24 -26.40
N ARG A 443 5.94 17.14 -27.10
CA ARG A 443 4.78 18.00 -26.81
C ARG A 443 4.26 17.82 -25.38
N GLY A 444 4.32 16.58 -24.87
CA GLY A 444 4.05 16.27 -23.47
C GLY A 444 5.00 16.96 -22.51
N LEU A 445 6.31 16.95 -22.80
CA LEU A 445 7.31 17.67 -22.00
C LEU A 445 6.99 19.17 -21.95
N GLU A 446 6.69 19.81 -23.08
CA GLU A 446 6.34 21.23 -23.14
C GLU A 446 5.06 21.56 -22.35
N LEU A 447 4.06 20.69 -22.41
CA LEU A 447 2.83 20.86 -21.65
C LEU A 447 3.08 20.70 -20.14
N GLY A 448 3.81 19.65 -19.74
CA GLY A 448 4.20 19.44 -18.35
C GLY A 448 5.08 20.57 -17.82
N GLY A 449 5.99 21.11 -18.65
CA GLY A 449 6.86 22.22 -18.29
C GLY A 449 6.08 23.47 -17.92
N ARG A 450 5.10 23.86 -18.75
CA ARG A 450 4.18 24.97 -18.44
C ARG A 450 3.40 24.75 -17.14
N ALA A 451 2.91 23.52 -16.92
CA ALA A 451 2.12 23.17 -15.75
C ALA A 451 2.94 23.11 -14.44
N CYS A 452 4.24 22.85 -14.53
CA CYS A 452 5.10 22.63 -13.37
C CYS A 452 6.14 23.73 -13.14
N GLY A 453 6.19 24.76 -13.98
CA GLY A 453 7.21 25.81 -13.89
C GLY A 453 8.60 25.28 -14.24
N VAL A 454 8.69 24.41 -15.24
CA VAL A 454 9.95 23.87 -15.74
C VAL A 454 10.15 24.38 -17.17
N ALA A 455 11.24 25.11 -17.40
CA ALA A 455 11.57 25.60 -18.73
C ALA A 455 11.99 24.43 -19.62
N VAL A 456 11.29 24.22 -20.74
CA VAL A 456 11.64 23.18 -21.72
C VAL A 456 12.18 23.84 -22.97
N VAL A 457 13.45 23.60 -23.27
CA VAL A 457 14.14 24.15 -24.43
C VAL A 457 14.45 23.01 -25.41
N LYS A 458 14.05 23.16 -26.67
CA LYS A 458 14.38 22.20 -27.72
C LYS A 458 15.76 22.53 -28.29
N GLY A 459 16.68 21.59 -28.23
CA GLY A 459 17.89 21.61 -29.04
C GLY A 459 17.58 21.28 -30.49
N GLU A 460 18.46 21.69 -31.41
CA GLU A 460 18.47 21.14 -32.77
C GLU A 460 18.85 19.64 -32.71
N PRO A 461 18.33 18.79 -33.62
CA PRO A 461 18.74 17.38 -33.68
C PRO A 461 20.26 17.33 -33.84
N GLY A 462 20.92 16.58 -32.95
CA GLY A 462 22.38 16.50 -32.90
C GLY A 462 22.98 15.97 -34.19
N LEU A 463 23.92 16.75 -34.74
CA LEU A 463 24.94 16.37 -35.73
C LEU A 463 25.82 15.20 -35.24
#